data_AF-A0A2U1KXP3-F1
#
_entry.id   AF-A0A2U1KXP3-F1
#
_cell.length_a   1.000
_cell.length_b   1.000
_cell.length_c   1.000
_cell.angle_alpha   90.00
_cell.angle_beta   90.00
_cell.angle_gamma   90.00
#
_symmetry.space_group_name_H-M   'P 1'
#
loop_
_entity.id
_entity.type
_entity.pdbx_description
1 polymer ?
#
loop_
_entity_poly.entity_id
_entity_poly.type
_entity_poly.pdbx_seq_one_letter_code
_entity_poly.pdbx_strand_id
1 'polypeptide(L)'
;MAEDQRQQTWQRLTDSAFVQQVGGKFYLTVSIGYVHAELHGSSSAVIKNHKPDNPVPPLTLNQAGSFTVCHSQAWNSKFVTSAWWVYPQQVSKTAPTGEYLTVGSFMIRGKKNFLPPHLLIMGFGILFRLDETSLGSHLNERRVRGEEE
;
A
#
# COMPACT_ATOMS: atom_id res chain seq x y z
N MET A 1 -2.96 26.72 -7.44
CA MET A 1 -1.70 26.84 -6.66
C MET A 1 -1.76 26.04 -5.35
N ALA A 2 -2.81 26.14 -4.54
CA ALA A 2 -2.97 25.32 -3.32
C ALA A 2 -3.16 23.81 -3.57
N GLU A 3 -3.90 23.44 -4.63
CA GLU A 3 -4.09 22.04 -5.05
C GLU A 3 -2.76 21.37 -5.44
N ASP A 4 -1.88 22.15 -6.07
CA ASP A 4 -0.61 21.70 -6.63
C ASP A 4 0.44 21.50 -5.52
N GLN A 5 0.46 22.40 -4.53
CA GLN A 5 1.23 22.19 -3.30
C GLN A 5 0.73 21.01 -2.48
N ARG A 6 -0.59 20.76 -2.44
CA ARG A 6 -1.17 19.60 -1.77
C ARG A 6 -0.72 18.31 -2.46
N GLN A 7 -0.77 18.24 -3.78
CA GLN A 7 -0.26 17.12 -4.60
C GLN A 7 1.25 16.88 -4.39
N GLN A 8 2.07 17.94 -4.38
CA GLN A 8 3.51 17.85 -4.12
C GLN A 8 3.85 17.45 -2.67
N THR A 9 3.06 17.89 -1.69
CA THR A 9 3.20 17.48 -0.28
C THR A 9 2.85 16.01 -0.10
N TRP A 10 1.83 15.51 -0.82
CA TRP A 10 1.51 14.08 -0.85
C TRP A 10 2.60 13.26 -1.53
N GLN A 11 3.28 13.79 -2.56
CA GLN A 11 4.42 13.11 -3.18
C GLN A 11 5.62 12.98 -2.22
N ARG A 12 5.98 14.04 -1.49
CA ARG A 12 7.13 14.02 -0.54
C ARG A 12 6.91 13.16 0.71
N LEU A 13 5.66 12.90 1.11
CA LEU A 13 5.35 12.03 2.25
C LEU A 13 5.35 10.53 1.89
N THR A 14 5.52 10.17 0.61
CA THR A 14 5.38 8.79 0.08
C THR A 14 6.70 8.09 -0.27
N ASP A 15 7.83 8.63 0.16
CA ASP A 15 9.18 8.12 -0.17
C ASP A 15 9.51 6.76 0.48
N SER A 16 8.60 6.20 1.28
CA SER A 16 8.66 4.82 1.76
C SER A 16 7.35 4.11 1.41
N ALA A 17 7.43 3.14 0.50
CA ALA A 17 6.37 2.23 0.04
C ALA A 17 4.97 2.47 0.66
N PHE A 18 4.21 3.36 0.04
CA PHE A 18 2.87 3.71 0.54
C PHE A 18 1.84 2.64 0.10
N VAL A 19 1.14 2.06 1.07
CA VAL A 19 -0.02 1.19 0.85
C VAL A 19 -1.25 2.08 0.73
N GLN A 20 -1.73 2.28 -0.48
CA GLN A 20 -2.91 3.12 -0.70
C GLN A 20 -4.18 2.27 -0.82
N GLN A 21 -5.14 2.51 0.08
CA GLN A 21 -6.56 2.18 -0.16
C GLN A 21 -7.12 3.27 -1.07
N VAL A 22 -7.37 2.95 -2.33
CA VAL A 22 -7.72 3.96 -3.35
C VAL A 22 -9.19 3.84 -3.76
N GLY A 23 -9.92 4.94 -3.59
CA GLY A 23 -11.19 5.19 -4.26
C GLY A 23 -11.00 5.83 -5.64
N GLY A 24 -11.76 5.35 -6.63
CA GLY A 24 -12.19 6.14 -7.79
C GLY A 24 -11.32 6.14 -9.06
N LYS A 25 -10.01 6.39 -9.01
CA LYS A 25 -9.17 6.47 -10.23
C LYS A 25 -7.75 5.96 -9.98
N PHE A 26 -7.29 5.01 -10.80
CA PHE A 26 -5.97 4.37 -10.66
C PHE A 26 -5.13 4.56 -11.92
N TYR A 27 -3.89 5.00 -11.73
CA TYR A 27 -2.80 4.94 -12.70
C TYR A 27 -1.83 3.82 -12.27
N LEU A 28 -1.96 2.63 -12.86
CA LEU A 28 -1.17 1.44 -12.48
C LEU A 28 0.27 1.44 -13.04
N THR A 29 0.65 2.49 -13.77
CA THR A 29 1.88 2.55 -14.59
C THR A 29 3.18 2.49 -13.77
N VAL A 30 3.14 2.74 -12.45
CA VAL A 30 4.31 2.73 -11.55
C VAL A 30 4.13 1.78 -10.36
N SER A 31 3.30 0.74 -10.54
CA SER A 31 3.12 -0.30 -9.52
C SER A 31 3.91 -1.55 -9.90
N ILE A 32 4.54 -2.22 -8.93
CA ILE A 32 5.20 -3.52 -9.16
C ILE A 32 4.38 -4.68 -8.63
N GLY A 33 3.46 -4.43 -7.68
CA GLY A 33 2.62 -5.49 -7.12
C GLY A 33 1.30 -5.00 -6.56
N TYR A 34 0.26 -5.80 -6.80
CA TYR A 34 -1.04 -5.73 -6.13
C TYR A 34 -1.10 -6.80 -5.05
N VAL A 35 -1.48 -6.42 -3.83
CA VAL A 35 -1.53 -7.28 -2.65
C VAL A 35 -2.95 -7.31 -2.11
N HIS A 36 -3.41 -8.49 -1.72
CA HIS A 36 -4.76 -8.70 -1.18
C HIS A 36 -4.81 -10.00 -0.34
N ALA A 37 -5.78 -10.11 0.57
CA ALA A 37 -6.04 -11.34 1.32
C ALA A 37 -7.33 -12.00 0.84
N GLU A 38 -7.41 -13.32 0.77
CA GLU A 38 -8.60 -14.03 0.25
C GLU A 38 -9.73 -14.09 1.28
N LEU A 39 -10.15 -12.92 1.76
CA LEU A 39 -11.03 -12.73 2.89
C LEU A 39 -12.12 -11.72 2.56
N HIS A 40 -13.30 -11.95 3.11
CA HIS A 40 -14.37 -10.99 2.99
C HIS A 40 -13.99 -9.66 3.65
N GLY A 41 -14.25 -8.55 2.94
CA GLY A 41 -13.93 -7.21 3.41
C GLY A 41 -12.43 -6.91 3.50
N SER A 42 -11.55 -7.72 2.91
CA SER A 42 -10.12 -7.40 2.81
C SER A 42 -9.91 -6.12 2.01
N SER A 43 -9.03 -5.26 2.51
CA SER A 43 -8.52 -4.13 1.72
C SER A 43 -7.62 -4.61 0.58
N SER A 44 -7.59 -3.83 -0.49
CA SER A 44 -6.62 -3.91 -1.58
C SER A 44 -5.45 -2.98 -1.32
N ALA A 45 -4.22 -3.48 -1.52
CA ALA A 45 -3.01 -2.69 -1.40
C ALA A 45 -2.25 -2.69 -2.74
N VAL A 46 -1.74 -1.53 -3.13
CA VAL A 46 -0.86 -1.38 -4.31
C VAL A 46 0.48 -0.89 -3.83
N ILE A 47 1.55 -1.56 -4.26
CA ILE A 47 2.92 -1.15 -3.95
C ILE A 47 3.46 -0.33 -5.11
N LYS A 48 3.75 0.94 -4.82
CA LYS A 48 4.51 1.82 -5.72
C LYS A 48 5.99 1.65 -5.43
N ASN A 49 6.76 1.20 -6.43
CA ASN A 49 8.21 1.15 -6.32
C ASN A 49 8.81 2.36 -7.04
N HIS A 50 9.55 3.19 -6.30
CA HIS A 50 10.24 4.36 -6.85
C HIS A 50 11.58 4.02 -7.52
N LYS A 51 12.06 2.78 -7.39
CA LYS A 51 13.28 2.25 -8.04
C LYS A 51 12.93 1.01 -8.88
N PRO A 52 12.41 1.18 -10.11
CA PRO A 52 11.85 0.09 -10.90
C PRO A 52 12.86 -1.03 -11.23
N ASP A 53 14.15 -0.71 -11.28
CA ASP A 53 15.23 -1.68 -11.55
C ASP A 53 15.51 -2.63 -10.39
N ASN A 54 15.02 -2.31 -9.19
CA ASN A 54 15.19 -3.13 -8.00
C ASN A 54 13.88 -3.85 -7.67
N PRO A 55 13.92 -5.13 -7.25
CA PRO A 55 12.74 -5.82 -6.77
C PRO A 55 12.22 -5.16 -5.49
N VAL A 56 10.90 -5.24 -5.28
CA VAL A 56 10.28 -4.78 -4.03
C VAL A 56 10.87 -5.58 -2.85
N PRO A 57 11.37 -4.92 -1.80
CA PRO A 57 11.90 -5.62 -0.63
C PRO A 57 10.86 -6.54 0.02
N PRO A 58 11.24 -7.73 0.49
CA PRO A 58 10.33 -8.64 1.19
C PRO A 58 9.61 -8.00 2.38
N LEU A 59 10.27 -7.06 3.06
CA LEU A 59 9.70 -6.30 4.17
C LEU A 59 8.47 -5.49 3.73
N THR A 60 8.55 -4.81 2.59
CA THR A 60 7.43 -4.02 2.04
C THR A 60 6.24 -4.91 1.67
N LEU A 61 6.51 -6.07 1.08
CA LEU A 61 5.47 -7.06 0.76
C LEU A 61 4.78 -7.57 2.03
N ASN A 62 5.57 -7.88 3.07
CA ASN A 62 5.04 -8.33 4.37
C ASN A 62 4.22 -7.23 5.06
N GLN A 63 4.65 -5.97 5.02
CA GLN A 63 3.89 -4.84 5.55
C GLN A 63 2.56 -4.66 4.82
N ALA A 64 2.55 -4.72 3.49
CA ALA A 64 1.33 -4.66 2.69
C ALA A 64 0.41 -5.88 2.96
N GLY A 65 0.98 -7.07 3.10
CA GLY A 65 0.23 -8.28 3.46
C GLY A 65 -0.42 -8.17 4.84
N SER A 66 0.32 -7.69 5.84
CA SER A 66 -0.19 -7.42 7.18
C SER A 66 -1.35 -6.44 7.16
N PHE A 67 -1.20 -5.34 6.40
CA PHE A 67 -2.24 -4.33 6.26
C PHE A 67 -3.54 -4.92 5.68
N THR A 68 -3.46 -5.68 4.59
CA THR A 68 -4.66 -6.24 3.93
C THR A 68 -5.37 -7.27 4.80
N VAL A 69 -4.62 -8.12 5.52
CA VAL A 69 -5.19 -9.10 6.45
C VAL A 69 -5.80 -8.42 7.68
N CYS A 70 -5.14 -7.41 8.26
CA CYS A 70 -5.68 -6.70 9.41
C CYS A 70 -6.90 -5.84 9.06
N HIS A 71 -6.96 -5.28 7.85
CA HIS A 71 -8.15 -4.62 7.30
C HIS A 71 -9.09 -5.63 6.62
N SER A 72 -9.45 -6.69 7.32
CA SER A 72 -10.40 -7.69 6.82
C SER A 72 -11.22 -8.29 7.96
N GLN A 73 -12.13 -9.20 7.62
CA GLN A 73 -12.89 -9.97 8.63
C GLN A 73 -11.98 -10.78 9.58
N ALA A 74 -10.74 -11.11 9.20
CA ALA A 74 -9.78 -11.81 10.07
C ALA A 74 -9.53 -11.07 11.38
N TRP A 75 -9.56 -9.73 11.38
CA TRP A 75 -9.38 -8.94 12.59
C TRP A 75 -10.44 -9.22 13.65
N ASN A 76 -11.70 -9.34 13.24
CA ASN A 76 -12.83 -9.57 14.15
C ASN A 76 -12.92 -11.04 14.57
N SER A 77 -12.61 -11.95 13.65
CA SER A 77 -12.70 -13.40 13.85
C SER A 77 -11.44 -14.02 14.46
N LYS A 78 -10.36 -13.24 14.63
CA LYS A 78 -9.10 -13.62 15.28
C LYS A 78 -8.41 -14.85 14.66
N PHE A 79 -8.63 -15.11 13.37
CA PHE A 79 -7.89 -16.15 12.66
C PHE A 79 -6.68 -15.57 11.91
N VAL A 80 -5.59 -16.32 11.93
CA VAL A 80 -4.36 -15.99 11.21
C VAL A 80 -4.41 -16.60 9.82
N THR A 81 -4.01 -15.84 8.81
CA THR A 81 -4.03 -16.25 7.41
C THR A 81 -2.96 -15.51 6.60
N SER A 82 -2.79 -15.95 5.36
CA SER A 82 -1.82 -15.42 4.42
C SER A 82 -2.47 -14.45 3.43
N ALA A 83 -1.81 -13.32 3.21
CA ALA A 83 -2.04 -12.50 2.02
C ALA A 83 -1.32 -13.11 0.80
N TRP A 84 -1.67 -12.61 -0.38
CA TRP A 84 -0.97 -12.91 -1.62
C TRP A 84 -0.74 -11.63 -2.42
N TRP A 85 0.23 -11.69 -3.34
CA TRP A 85 0.52 -10.63 -4.28
C TRP A 85 0.63 -11.13 -5.71
N VAL A 86 0.36 -10.24 -6.66
CA VAL A 86 0.45 -10.47 -8.10
C VAL A 86 1.05 -9.26 -8.80
N TYR A 87 1.58 -9.47 -10.01
CA TYR A 87 2.06 -8.38 -10.85
C TYR A 87 0.90 -7.55 -11.41
N PRO A 88 1.09 -6.26 -11.75
CA PRO A 88 0.04 -5.38 -12.26
C PRO A 88 -0.64 -5.90 -13.52
N GLN A 89 0.10 -6.59 -14.38
CA GLN A 89 -0.41 -7.18 -15.64
C GLN A 89 -1.43 -8.30 -15.38
N GLN A 90 -1.43 -8.87 -14.18
CA GLN A 90 -2.37 -9.90 -13.75
C GLN A 90 -3.70 -9.32 -13.23
N VAL A 91 -3.81 -8.00 -13.09
CA VAL A 91 -4.95 -7.32 -12.49
C VAL A 91 -5.79 -6.66 -13.59
N SER A 92 -7.06 -7.03 -13.67
CA SER A 92 -8.04 -6.48 -14.62
C SER A 92 -9.25 -5.89 -13.89
N LYS A 93 -9.80 -4.81 -14.43
CA LYS A 93 -11.09 -4.24 -13.99
C LYS A 93 -12.27 -4.77 -14.79
N THR A 94 -12.00 -5.48 -15.89
CA THR A 94 -13.02 -6.04 -16.76
C THR A 94 -13.27 -7.48 -16.35
N ALA A 95 -14.53 -7.77 -16.06
CA ALA A 95 -15.00 -9.13 -15.84
C ALA A 95 -14.93 -9.94 -17.16
N PRO A 96 -14.90 -11.28 -17.11
CA PRO A 96 -15.14 -12.11 -18.26
C PRO A 96 -16.55 -11.85 -18.79
N THR A 97 -16.76 -12.10 -20.07
CA THR A 97 -18.06 -11.90 -20.71
C THR A 97 -19.15 -12.65 -19.95
N GLY A 98 -20.16 -11.92 -19.44
CA GLY A 98 -21.29 -12.49 -18.72
C GLY A 98 -21.21 -12.43 -17.18
N GLU A 99 -20.11 -11.95 -16.61
CA GLU A 99 -19.98 -11.74 -15.15
C GLU A 99 -19.93 -10.25 -14.80
N TYR A 100 -20.34 -9.91 -13.58
CA TYR A 100 -20.24 -8.55 -13.04
C TYR A 100 -19.23 -8.52 -11.90
N LEU A 101 -18.32 -7.55 -11.94
CA LEU A 101 -17.45 -7.25 -10.81
C LEU A 101 -18.14 -6.24 -9.88
N THR A 102 -18.05 -6.49 -8.58
CA THR A 102 -18.52 -5.54 -7.58
C THR A 102 -17.59 -4.32 -7.56
N VAL A 103 -18.14 -3.15 -7.22
CA VAL A 103 -17.36 -1.91 -7.12
C VAL A 103 -16.24 -2.09 -6.09
N GLY A 104 -15.00 -1.88 -6.52
CA GLY A 104 -13.81 -2.07 -5.67
C GLY A 104 -13.17 -3.46 -5.77
N SER A 105 -13.76 -4.40 -6.51
CA SER A 105 -13.14 -5.70 -6.80
C SER A 105 -12.31 -5.67 -8.09
N PHE A 106 -11.28 -6.53 -8.12
CA PHE A 106 -10.41 -6.69 -9.28
C PHE A 106 -10.37 -8.15 -9.70
N MET A 107 -10.37 -8.39 -11.00
CA MET A 107 -10.12 -9.69 -11.56
C MET A 107 -8.62 -9.97 -11.56
N ILE A 108 -8.24 -11.10 -10.96
CA ILE A 108 -6.85 -11.54 -10.88
C ILE A 108 -6.66 -12.76 -11.76
N ARG A 109 -5.65 -12.74 -12.62
CA ARG A 109 -5.34 -13.82 -13.57
C ARG A 109 -3.96 -14.41 -13.30
N GLY A 110 -3.81 -15.71 -13.54
CA GLY A 110 -2.53 -16.39 -13.40
C GLY A 110 -2.15 -16.73 -11.95
N LYS A 111 -0.85 -16.89 -11.69
CA LYS A 111 -0.32 -17.40 -10.42
C LYS A 111 -0.31 -16.31 -9.34
N LYS A 112 -0.84 -16.65 -8.15
CA LYS A 112 -0.72 -15.87 -6.92
C LYS A 112 0.58 -16.21 -6.19
N ASN A 113 1.27 -15.23 -5.65
CA ASN A 113 2.43 -15.43 -4.78
C ASN A 113 1.99 -15.24 -3.33
N PHE A 114 1.96 -16.33 -2.55
CA PHE A 114 1.52 -16.28 -1.15
C PHE A 114 2.64 -15.81 -0.22
N LEU A 115 2.26 -14.96 0.73
CA LEU A 115 3.12 -14.49 1.81
C LEU A 115 2.99 -15.41 3.02
N PRO A 116 3.98 -15.44 3.92
CA PRO A 116 3.84 -16.13 5.19
C PRO A 116 2.60 -15.61 5.96
N PRO A 117 1.96 -16.44 6.81
CA PRO A 117 0.87 -15.98 7.65
C PRO A 117 1.32 -14.84 8.56
N HIS A 118 0.52 -13.79 8.67
CA HIS A 118 0.83 -12.63 9.49
C HIS A 118 -0.01 -12.60 10.75
N LEU A 119 0.63 -12.23 11.87
CA LEU A 119 -0.09 -11.94 13.11
C LEU A 119 -0.97 -10.70 12.90
N LEU A 120 -2.14 -10.70 13.54
CA LEU A 120 -3.08 -9.57 13.51
C LEU A 120 -2.60 -8.47 14.47
N ILE A 121 -1.58 -7.73 14.06
CA ILE A 121 -0.98 -6.64 14.85
C ILE A 121 -1.01 -5.37 14.01
N MET A 122 -1.62 -4.30 14.53
CA MET A 122 -1.55 -2.97 13.95
C MET A 122 -1.06 -1.96 15.00
N GLY A 123 -0.16 -1.08 14.57
CA GLY A 123 0.19 0.14 15.29
C GLY A 123 -0.37 1.35 14.55
N PHE A 124 -0.61 2.43 15.26
CA PHE A 124 -0.88 3.74 14.65
C PHE A 124 0.23 4.70 15.03
N GLY A 125 0.59 5.58 14.09
CA GLY A 125 1.52 6.66 14.30
C GLY A 125 0.85 7.98 13.94
N ILE A 126 1.08 9.01 14.75
CA ILE A 126 0.60 10.36 14.46
C ILE A 126 1.80 11.20 14.05
N LEU A 127 1.74 11.79 12.86
CA LEU A 127 2.76 12.70 12.37
C LEU A 127 2.19 14.12 12.30
N PHE A 128 2.88 15.05 12.94
CA PHE A 128 2.54 16.46 12.85
C PHE A 128 3.31 17.11 11.71
N ARG A 129 2.58 17.73 10.77
CA ARG A 129 3.19 18.63 9.79
C ARG A 129 3.50 19.95 10.49
N LEU A 130 4.75 20.38 10.38
CA LEU A 130 5.16 21.69 10.86
C LEU A 130 4.61 22.77 9.93
N ASP A 131 4.18 23.88 10.52
CA ASP A 131 3.87 25.09 9.77
C ASP A 131 5.15 25.72 9.22
N GLU A 132 5.03 26.48 8.12
CA GLU A 132 6.18 27.13 7.48
C GLU A 132 6.91 28.07 8.45
N THR A 133 6.18 28.74 9.34
CA THR A 133 6.77 29.63 10.37
C THR A 133 7.63 28.89 11.39
N SER A 134 7.38 27.60 11.61
CA SER A 134 8.08 26.77 12.60
C SER A 134 9.23 25.96 11.99
N LEU A 135 9.36 25.94 10.66
CA LEU A 135 10.35 25.11 9.96
C LEU A 135 11.78 25.38 10.44
N GLY A 136 12.13 26.66 10.65
CA GLY A 136 13.48 27.07 11.07
C GLY A 136 13.85 26.59 12.47
N SER A 137 12.89 26.51 13.38
CA SER A 137 13.10 26.07 14.77
C SER A 137 13.30 24.56 14.90
N HIS A 138 12.84 23.78 13.93
CA HIS A 138 12.87 22.32 13.94
C HIS A 138 13.81 21.74 12.87
N LEU A 139 14.74 22.55 12.35
CA LEU A 139 15.71 22.09 11.37
C LEU A 139 16.54 20.95 11.97
N ASN A 140 16.70 19.85 11.23
CA ASN A 140 17.43 18.63 11.62
C ASN A 140 16.82 17.76 12.73
N GLU A 141 15.68 18.13 13.34
CA GLU A 141 15.07 17.31 14.40
C GLU A 141 14.58 15.93 13.91
N ARG A 142 14.25 15.81 12.61
CA ARG A 142 13.72 14.58 11.99
C ARG A 142 14.70 13.91 11.03
N ARG A 143 16.00 14.17 11.15
CA ARG A 143 17.02 13.52 10.31
C ARG A 143 16.94 12.00 10.48
N VAL A 144 16.96 11.27 9.36
CA VAL A 144 16.99 9.80 9.38
C VAL A 144 18.29 9.38 10.06
N ARG A 145 18.19 8.66 11.19
CA ARG A 145 19.36 8.11 11.87
C ARG A 145 20.02 7.08 10.93
N GLY A 146 21.24 7.37 10.46
CA GLY A 146 22.01 6.47 9.60
C GLY A 146 22.68 7.12 8.38
N GLU A 147 22.38 8.38 8.05
CA GLU A 147 23.08 9.11 6.97
C GLU A 147 24.32 9.84 7.51
N GLU A 148 25.21 9.12 8.19
CA GLU A 148 26.61 9.52 8.39
C GLU A 148 27.51 8.36 7.98
N GLU A 149 27.62 8.19 6.66
CA GLU A 149 28.88 7.92 5.96
C GLU A 149 28.85 8.60 4.57
#